data_AF-A0A538DAK5-F1
#
_entry.id   AF-A0A538DAK5-F1
#
_cell.length_a   1.000
_cell.length_b   1.000
_cell.length_c   1.000
_cell.angle_alpha   90.00
_cell.angle_beta   90.00
_cell.angle_gamma   90.00
#
_symmetry.space_group_name_H-M   'P 1'
#
loop_
_entity.id
_entity.type
_entity.pdbx_description
1 polymer ?
#
loop_
_entity_poly.entity_id
_entity_poly.type
_entity_poly.pdbx_seq_one_letter_code
_entity_poly.pdbx_strand_id
1 'polypeptide(L)'
;MRILKSPRRRRRLIKIAVVLAFIPLVYIGVRLSTSGNPENASGPEVPNYVQPKRSPFTADEQRAVHPVLAQFIKDAVAREDPAKAWDLSGPDLKQGLTRKEWDKGQMPVVNYPAAHRGLGSWSYVKYSYANTVGLEVFVFPKPGSGYSAMTAAAEVIKDRDGRWLVNYWMPERFHGPPALSAKQLKAATKTARAFKKKSPSTHKTAAPPPAALNQPRASRIWLLLPVGILSLIILAPLALLIIGLLRTRREARQSLGT
;
A
#
# COMPACT_ATOMS: atom_id res chain seq x y z
N MET A 1 0.85 -46.78 -21.69
CA MET A 1 0.55 -45.41 -21.20
C MET A 1 -0.96 -45.12 -21.26
N ARG A 2 -1.71 -45.26 -20.15
CA ARG A 2 -3.18 -45.19 -20.13
C ARG A 2 -3.73 -44.05 -19.24
N ILE A 3 -2.91 -43.04 -18.93
CA ILE A 3 -3.19 -42.02 -17.91
C ILE A 3 -3.81 -40.73 -18.51
N LEU A 4 -3.89 -40.61 -19.84
CA LEU A 4 -4.34 -39.39 -20.54
C LEU A 4 -5.84 -39.30 -20.85
N LYS A 5 -6.67 -40.29 -20.49
CA LYS A 5 -8.11 -40.32 -20.88
C LYS A 5 -9.07 -39.57 -19.94
N SER A 6 -8.63 -39.05 -18.79
CA SER A 6 -9.52 -38.33 -17.84
C SER A 6 -9.38 -36.80 -17.93
N PRO A 7 -10.44 -36.05 -18.34
CA PRO A 7 -10.41 -34.59 -18.50
C PRO A 7 -10.09 -33.84 -17.19
N ARG A 8 -10.45 -34.42 -16.03
CA ARG A 8 -10.24 -33.81 -14.71
C ARG A 8 -8.78 -33.89 -14.26
N ARG A 9 -8.09 -35.01 -14.55
CA ARG A 9 -6.66 -35.16 -14.26
C ARG A 9 -5.80 -34.31 -15.19
N ARG A 10 -6.18 -34.17 -16.47
CA ARG A 10 -5.51 -33.26 -17.43
C ARG A 10 -5.55 -31.80 -16.96
N ARG A 11 -6.69 -31.32 -16.47
CA ARG A 11 -6.81 -29.95 -15.92
C ARG A 11 -5.97 -29.74 -14.66
N ARG A 12 -5.82 -30.75 -13.80
CA ARG A 12 -4.96 -30.66 -12.60
C ARG A 12 -3.48 -30.67 -12.97
N LEU A 13 -3.07 -31.52 -13.91
CA LEU A 13 -1.69 -31.58 -14.41
C LEU A 13 -1.28 -30.28 -15.11
N ILE A 14 -2.17 -29.68 -15.90
CA ILE A 14 -1.91 -28.37 -16.54
C ILE A 14 -1.74 -27.27 -15.47
N LYS A 15 -2.59 -27.24 -14.44
CA LYS A 15 -2.45 -26.26 -13.34
C LYS A 15 -1.14 -26.43 -12.58
N ILE A 16 -0.74 -27.68 -12.30
CA ILE A 16 0.52 -27.97 -11.61
C ILE A 16 1.71 -27.57 -12.49
N ALA A 17 1.68 -27.88 -13.79
CA ALA A 17 2.73 -27.49 -14.73
C ALA A 17 2.86 -25.96 -14.85
N VAL A 18 1.75 -25.23 -14.88
CA VAL A 18 1.74 -23.75 -14.90
C VAL A 18 2.32 -23.18 -13.61
N VAL A 19 1.94 -23.70 -12.44
CA VAL A 19 2.50 -23.25 -11.16
C VAL A 19 3.99 -23.51 -11.09
N LEU A 20 4.45 -24.71 -11.48
CA LEU A 20 5.88 -25.06 -11.48
C LEU A 20 6.69 -24.20 -12.45
N ALA A 21 6.12 -23.79 -13.57
CA ALA A 21 6.78 -22.88 -14.52
C ALA A 21 6.93 -21.45 -13.99
N PHE A 22 6.04 -20.99 -13.11
CA PHE A 22 6.09 -19.63 -12.53
C PHE A 22 7.11 -19.48 -11.40
N ILE A 23 7.41 -20.55 -10.66
CA ILE A 23 8.37 -20.54 -9.55
C ILE A 23 9.77 -20.05 -9.97
N PRO A 24 10.42 -20.54 -11.04
CA PRO A 24 11.73 -20.04 -11.46
C PRO A 24 11.68 -18.59 -11.97
N LEU A 25 10.57 -18.16 -12.58
CA LEU A 25 10.38 -16.75 -13.00
C LEU A 25 10.33 -15.80 -11.81
N VAL A 26 9.61 -16.16 -10.74
CA VAL A 26 9.60 -15.39 -9.49
C VAL A 26 10.98 -15.40 -8.84
N TYR A 27 11.66 -16.56 -8.80
CA TYR A 27 13.00 -16.69 -8.25
C TYR A 27 14.02 -15.81 -8.99
N ILE A 28 13.99 -15.82 -10.33
CA ILE A 28 14.83 -14.97 -11.18
C ILE A 28 14.48 -13.49 -10.97
N GLY A 29 13.19 -13.14 -10.93
CA GLY A 29 12.74 -11.76 -10.68
C GLY A 29 13.23 -11.22 -9.34
N VAL A 30 13.21 -12.03 -8.28
CA VAL A 30 13.71 -11.64 -6.95
C VAL A 30 15.24 -11.56 -6.91
N ARG A 31 15.95 -12.46 -7.62
CA ARG A 31 17.43 -12.46 -7.67
C ARG A 31 18.01 -11.36 -8.56
N LEU A 32 17.34 -11.03 -9.66
CA LEU A 32 17.76 -10.00 -10.61
C LEU A 32 17.18 -8.62 -10.27
N SER A 33 16.20 -8.50 -9.36
CA SER A 33 15.80 -7.19 -8.89
C SER A 33 16.89 -6.63 -7.99
N THR A 34 17.79 -5.83 -8.58
CA THR A 34 18.68 -4.97 -7.83
C THR A 34 17.85 -3.84 -7.24
N SER A 35 17.91 -3.64 -5.92
CA SER A 35 17.43 -2.41 -5.30
C SER A 35 18.11 -1.23 -6.01
N GLY A 36 17.34 -0.22 -6.44
CA GLY A 36 17.86 0.88 -7.27
C GLY A 36 19.18 1.44 -6.73
N ASN A 37 20.20 1.51 -7.60
CA ASN A 37 21.53 1.96 -7.22
C ASN A 37 21.44 3.44 -6.77
N PRO A 38 21.89 3.81 -5.56
CA PRO A 38 21.83 5.19 -5.06
C PRO A 38 22.57 6.19 -5.96
N GLU A 39 23.53 5.73 -6.77
CA GLU A 39 24.25 6.54 -7.78
C GLU A 39 23.34 7.07 -8.91
N ASN A 40 22.16 6.48 -9.09
CA ASN A 40 21.18 6.97 -10.07
C ASN A 40 20.35 8.16 -9.57
N ALA A 41 20.58 8.62 -8.33
CA ALA A 41 19.94 9.83 -7.82
C ALA A 41 20.59 11.07 -8.47
N SER A 42 20.03 11.54 -9.58
CA SER A 42 20.47 12.73 -10.31
C SER A 42 20.04 14.07 -9.67
N GLY A 43 19.79 14.06 -8.36
CA GLY A 43 19.51 15.29 -7.61
C GLY A 43 20.78 16.11 -7.39
N PRO A 44 20.66 17.42 -7.08
CA PRO A 44 21.81 18.21 -6.68
C PRO A 44 22.51 17.56 -5.49
N GLU A 45 23.82 17.37 -5.60
CA GLU A 45 24.64 16.82 -4.52
C GLU A 45 24.68 17.86 -3.39
N VAL A 46 24.21 17.47 -2.21
CA VAL A 46 24.19 18.34 -1.03
C VAL A 46 25.53 18.14 -0.32
N PRO A 47 26.46 19.11 -0.37
CA PRO A 47 27.74 18.96 0.28
C PRO A 47 27.55 18.75 1.79
N ASN A 48 28.30 17.80 2.36
CA ASN A 48 28.26 17.42 3.78
C ASN A 48 26.94 16.78 4.26
N TYR A 49 26.12 16.22 3.37
CA TYR A 49 24.97 15.43 3.80
C TYR A 49 25.39 14.09 4.41
N VAL A 50 25.25 13.97 5.74
CA VAL A 50 25.45 12.71 6.45
C VAL A 50 24.10 12.03 6.62
N GLN A 51 23.93 10.86 5.97
CA GLN A 51 22.74 10.06 6.20
C GLN A 51 22.65 9.62 7.67
N PRO A 52 21.52 9.85 8.36
CA PRO A 52 21.38 9.43 9.74
C PRO A 52 21.51 7.91 9.88
N LYS A 53 22.25 7.46 10.89
CA LYS A 53 22.45 6.03 11.15
C LYS A 53 21.14 5.40 11.62
N ARG A 54 20.64 4.41 10.86
CA ARG A 54 19.44 3.64 11.24
C ARG A 54 19.61 2.97 12.60
N SER A 55 18.55 3.01 13.40
CA SER A 55 18.45 2.36 14.71
C SER A 55 17.17 1.52 14.75
N PRO A 56 17.18 0.32 15.35
CA PRO A 56 15.95 -0.46 15.51
C PRO A 56 14.92 0.30 16.35
N PHE A 57 13.64 0.20 16.00
CA PHE A 57 12.54 0.70 16.84
C PHE A 57 12.14 -0.37 17.84
N THR A 58 12.78 -0.33 19.01
CA THR A 58 12.71 -1.37 20.04
C THR A 58 11.34 -1.44 20.72
N ALA A 59 11.07 -2.54 21.44
CA ALA A 59 9.81 -2.69 22.17
C ALA A 59 9.64 -1.63 23.29
N ASP A 60 10.74 -1.17 23.90
CA ASP A 60 10.69 -0.13 24.93
C ASP A 60 10.39 1.24 24.35
N GLU A 61 10.98 1.56 23.19
CA GLU A 61 10.62 2.78 22.45
C GLU A 61 9.16 2.74 21.98
N GLN A 62 8.67 1.59 21.50
CA GLN A 62 7.25 1.41 21.15
C GLN A 62 6.32 1.69 22.35
N ARG A 63 6.66 1.18 23.53
CA ARG A 63 5.89 1.42 24.77
C ARG A 63 5.90 2.90 25.19
N ALA A 64 6.95 3.64 24.87
CA ALA A 64 7.05 5.07 25.16
C ALA A 64 6.35 5.93 24.08
N VAL A 65 6.48 5.57 22.81
CA VAL A 65 6.00 6.36 21.66
C VAL A 65 4.50 6.18 21.42
N HIS A 66 3.97 4.95 21.50
CA HIS A 66 2.56 4.71 21.20
C HIS A 66 1.58 5.48 22.10
N PRO A 67 1.79 5.62 23.42
CA PRO A 67 0.94 6.45 24.28
C PRO A 67 0.99 7.93 23.91
N VAL A 68 2.17 8.47 23.57
CA VAL A 68 2.33 9.86 23.12
C VAL A 68 1.52 10.10 21.84
N LEU A 69 1.64 9.21 20.86
CA LEU A 69 0.84 9.26 19.64
C LEU A 69 -0.66 9.15 19.92
N ALA A 70 -1.06 8.23 20.81
CA ALA A 70 -2.46 8.04 21.15
C ALA A 70 -3.07 9.31 21.74
N GLN A 71 -2.36 9.95 22.67
CA GLN A 71 -2.79 11.18 23.30
C GLN A 71 -2.79 12.36 22.31
N PHE A 72 -1.76 12.47 21.46
CA PHE A 72 -1.72 13.48 20.41
C PHE A 72 -2.89 13.36 19.42
N ILE A 73 -3.22 12.13 18.98
CA ILE A 73 -4.35 11.91 18.07
C ILE A 73 -5.68 12.28 18.75
N LYS A 74 -5.82 11.99 20.04
CA LYS A 74 -7.01 12.35 20.79
C LYS A 74 -7.14 13.87 20.95
N ASP A 75 -6.08 14.53 21.39
CA ASP A 75 -6.12 15.92 21.81
C ASP A 75 -6.00 16.89 20.63
N ALA A 76 -5.06 16.64 19.71
CA ALA A 76 -4.76 17.49 18.56
C ALA A 76 -5.61 17.15 17.34
N VAL A 77 -5.63 15.87 16.95
CA VAL A 77 -6.25 15.43 15.69
C VAL A 77 -7.77 15.38 15.84
N ALA A 78 -8.29 14.77 16.92
CA ALA A 78 -9.72 14.72 17.22
C ALA A 78 -10.26 15.94 17.97
N ARG A 79 -9.38 16.91 18.27
CA ARG A 79 -9.71 18.21 18.89
C ARG A 79 -10.43 18.09 20.23
N GLU A 80 -10.12 17.07 21.01
CA GLU A 80 -10.76 16.88 22.34
C GLU A 80 -10.17 17.82 23.39
N ASP A 81 -8.86 18.05 23.35
CA ASP A 81 -8.18 19.00 24.24
C ASP A 81 -6.96 19.63 23.53
N PRO A 82 -7.20 20.60 22.63
CA PRO A 82 -6.15 21.27 21.87
C PRO A 82 -5.00 21.78 22.75
N ALA A 83 -5.31 22.29 23.94
CA ALA A 83 -4.30 22.85 24.83
C ALA A 83 -3.29 21.79 25.30
N LYS A 84 -3.74 20.58 25.66
CA LYS A 84 -2.84 19.48 26.06
C LYS A 84 -1.91 19.02 24.93
N ALA A 85 -2.38 19.08 23.69
CA ALA A 85 -1.59 18.68 22.54
C ALA A 85 -0.31 19.52 22.36
N TRP A 86 -0.27 20.75 22.88
CA TRP A 86 0.96 21.56 22.83
C TRP A 86 2.12 20.84 23.52
N ASP A 87 1.92 20.29 24.70
CA ASP A 87 3.02 19.69 25.48
C ASP A 87 3.50 18.35 24.87
N LEU A 88 2.70 17.78 23.96
CA LEU A 88 3.04 16.57 23.17
C LEU A 88 3.66 16.90 21.80
N SER A 89 3.64 18.17 21.39
CA SER A 89 4.09 18.59 20.06
C SER A 89 5.57 19.00 20.08
N GLY A 90 6.30 18.57 19.06
CA GLY A 90 7.67 18.97 18.82
C GLY A 90 7.78 20.41 18.29
N PRO A 91 9.02 20.93 18.19
CA PRO A 91 9.28 22.30 17.74
C PRO A 91 8.74 22.59 16.33
N ASP A 92 8.78 21.64 15.39
CA ASP A 92 8.36 21.90 14.00
C ASP A 92 6.85 22.11 13.90
N LEU A 93 6.04 21.30 14.61
CA LEU A 93 4.59 21.53 14.68
C LEU A 93 4.22 22.87 15.34
N LYS A 94 5.05 23.35 16.25
CA LYS A 94 4.84 24.61 16.98
C LYS A 94 5.40 25.83 16.26
N GLN A 95 6.16 25.64 15.19
CA GLN A 95 6.92 26.70 14.56
C GLN A 95 6.00 27.83 14.11
N GLY A 96 6.30 29.06 14.54
CA GLY A 96 5.52 30.25 14.19
C GLY A 96 4.18 30.39 14.90
N LEU A 97 3.86 29.51 15.87
CA LEU A 97 2.64 29.59 16.68
C LEU A 97 2.95 29.88 18.14
N THR A 98 2.12 30.69 18.76
CA THR A 98 2.10 30.86 20.22
C THR A 98 1.18 29.82 20.87
N ARG A 99 1.40 29.53 22.16
CA ARG A 99 0.50 28.66 22.94
C ARG A 99 -0.95 29.13 22.88
N LYS A 100 -1.17 30.45 22.96
CA LYS A 100 -2.51 31.05 22.92
C LYS A 100 -3.22 30.84 21.58
N GLU A 101 -2.49 30.88 20.46
CA GLU A 101 -3.03 30.58 19.13
C GLU A 101 -3.34 29.09 18.98
N TRP A 102 -2.46 28.24 19.50
CA TRP A 102 -2.65 26.79 19.53
C TRP A 102 -3.89 26.39 20.33
N ASP A 103 -4.07 26.95 21.52
CA ASP A 103 -5.22 26.67 22.40
C ASP A 103 -6.56 27.07 21.75
N LYS A 104 -6.54 28.09 20.88
CA LYS A 104 -7.68 28.48 20.02
C LYS A 104 -7.90 27.52 18.84
N GLY A 105 -7.07 26.50 18.70
CA GLY A 105 -7.15 25.50 17.65
C GLY A 105 -6.42 25.85 16.35
N GLN A 106 -5.53 26.85 16.33
CA GLN A 106 -4.82 27.28 15.10
C GLN A 106 -3.61 26.40 14.73
N MET A 107 -3.46 25.23 15.36
CA MET A 107 -2.39 24.27 15.06
C MET A 107 -2.45 23.71 13.63
N PRO A 108 -1.30 23.35 13.02
CA PRO A 108 -1.21 22.82 11.65
C PRO A 108 -1.59 21.32 11.59
N VAL A 109 -2.63 20.92 12.33
CA VAL A 109 -3.12 19.55 12.41
C VAL A 109 -4.54 19.50 11.86
N VAL A 110 -4.74 18.78 10.77
CA VAL A 110 -6.07 18.61 10.17
C VAL A 110 -7.00 17.92 11.17
N ASN A 111 -8.14 18.54 11.46
CA ASN A 111 -9.16 17.95 12.31
C ASN A 111 -9.71 16.66 11.67
N TYR A 112 -9.68 15.57 12.42
CA TYR A 112 -10.25 14.29 12.01
C TYR A 112 -10.90 13.63 13.22
N PRO A 113 -12.19 13.25 13.14
CA PRO A 113 -12.91 12.69 14.28
C PRO A 113 -12.46 11.25 14.56
N ALA A 114 -11.32 11.09 15.23
CA ALA A 114 -10.74 9.78 15.50
C ALA A 114 -11.52 9.02 16.58
N ALA A 115 -11.71 7.71 16.38
CA ALA A 115 -12.23 6.82 17.40
C ALA A 115 -11.13 6.51 18.44
N HIS A 116 -11.50 6.38 19.72
CA HIS A 116 -10.54 6.08 20.79
C HIS A 116 -9.92 4.68 20.72
N ARG A 117 -10.47 3.78 19.89
CA ARG A 117 -10.01 2.39 19.80
C ARG A 117 -8.74 2.31 18.95
N GLY A 118 -7.65 1.86 19.59
CA GLY A 118 -6.39 1.53 18.91
C GLY A 118 -5.53 2.74 18.50
N LEU A 119 -5.79 3.92 19.07
CA LEU A 119 -4.99 5.12 18.80
C LEU A 119 -3.49 4.84 19.01
N GLY A 120 -2.67 5.27 18.05
CA GLY A 120 -1.21 5.10 18.07
C GLY A 120 -0.70 3.66 17.97
N SER A 121 -1.57 2.64 18.01
CA SER A 121 -1.17 1.22 18.05
C SER A 121 -1.12 0.56 16.67
N TRP A 122 -1.81 1.14 15.68
CA TRP A 122 -1.77 0.69 14.29
C TRP A 122 -0.76 1.55 13.53
N SER A 123 0.52 1.23 13.66
CA SER A 123 1.60 1.98 13.05
C SER A 123 2.54 1.07 12.24
N TYR A 124 3.12 1.63 11.18
CA TYR A 124 4.17 1.00 10.38
C TYR A 124 5.41 1.89 10.39
N VAL A 125 6.58 1.31 10.68
CA VAL A 125 7.84 2.07 10.74
C VAL A 125 8.35 2.35 9.34
N LYS A 126 8.35 3.63 8.93
CA LYS A 126 8.97 4.08 7.68
C LYS A 126 10.48 4.23 7.84
N TYR A 127 10.92 4.82 8.95
CA TYR A 127 12.32 4.95 9.33
C TYR A 127 12.47 5.07 10.84
N SER A 128 13.64 4.71 11.35
CA SER A 128 13.97 4.81 12.77
C SER A 128 15.47 5.11 12.93
N TYR A 129 15.74 6.10 13.77
CA TYR A 129 17.06 6.65 14.10
C TYR A 129 17.14 6.80 15.63
N ALA A 130 18.33 7.12 16.16
CA ALA A 130 18.56 7.16 17.61
C ALA A 130 17.56 8.05 18.39
N ASN A 131 17.16 9.18 17.81
CA ASN A 131 16.28 10.17 18.46
C ASN A 131 15.01 10.48 17.64
N THR A 132 14.71 9.70 16.60
CA THR A 132 13.62 10.02 15.67
C THR A 132 13.03 8.74 15.09
N VAL A 133 11.71 8.65 15.08
CA VAL A 133 10.98 7.54 14.46
C VAL A 133 9.91 8.12 13.53
N GLY A 134 9.98 7.75 12.26
CA GLY A 134 8.97 8.04 11.26
C GLY A 134 7.99 6.89 11.12
N LEU A 135 6.71 7.17 11.31
CA LEU A 135 5.63 6.19 11.36
C LEU A 135 4.55 6.55 10.33
N GLU A 136 4.00 5.53 9.67
CA GLU A 136 2.69 5.62 9.03
C GLU A 136 1.66 5.11 10.03
N VAL A 137 0.73 5.96 10.46
CA VAL A 137 -0.26 5.65 11.49
C VAL A 137 -1.64 5.50 10.86
N PHE A 138 -2.29 4.38 11.13
CA PHE A 138 -3.66 4.11 10.71
C PHE A 138 -4.65 4.60 11.77
N VAL A 139 -5.58 5.49 11.38
CA VAL A 139 -6.54 6.12 12.29
C VAL A 139 -7.97 5.81 11.85
N PHE A 140 -8.73 5.20 12.76
CA PHE A 140 -10.14 4.91 12.54
C PHE A 140 -11.02 6.12 12.91
N PRO A 141 -12.09 6.40 12.15
CA PRO A 141 -13.00 7.50 12.43
C PRO A 141 -14.06 7.08 13.45
N LYS A 142 -14.67 8.04 14.15
CA LYS A 142 -15.84 7.82 15.00
C LYS A 142 -16.99 7.27 14.13
N PRO A 143 -17.74 6.24 14.58
CA PRO A 143 -18.89 5.72 13.84
C PRO A 143 -19.91 6.82 13.55
N GLY A 144 -20.39 6.91 12.31
CA GLY A 144 -21.35 7.93 11.89
C GLY A 144 -20.79 9.32 11.65
N SER A 145 -19.47 9.51 11.77
CA SER A 145 -18.82 10.80 11.44
C SER A 145 -18.84 11.14 9.96
N GLY A 146 -19.10 10.17 9.07
CA GLY A 146 -19.02 10.37 7.63
C GLY A 146 -17.58 10.44 7.09
N TYR A 147 -16.57 10.22 7.93
CA TYR A 147 -15.17 10.10 7.51
C TYR A 147 -14.82 8.65 7.21
N SER A 148 -13.99 8.43 6.20
CA SER A 148 -13.31 7.15 5.96
C SER A 148 -12.12 6.99 6.90
N ALA A 149 -11.67 5.76 7.14
CA ALA A 149 -10.39 5.54 7.83
C ALA A 149 -9.24 6.21 7.09
N MET A 150 -8.17 6.60 7.77
CA MET A 150 -7.04 7.27 7.11
C MET A 150 -5.69 6.72 7.56
N THR A 151 -4.68 6.85 6.70
CA THR A 151 -3.27 6.80 7.11
C THR A 151 -2.71 8.22 7.19
N ALA A 152 -1.86 8.45 8.18
CA ALA A 152 -1.15 9.70 8.36
C ALA A 152 0.35 9.42 8.55
N ALA A 153 1.18 10.26 7.96
CA ALA A 153 2.60 10.31 8.29
C ALA A 153 2.76 11.03 9.63
N ALA A 154 3.49 10.41 10.55
CA ALA A 154 3.85 10.98 11.84
C ALA A 154 5.36 10.85 12.05
N GLU A 155 5.99 11.91 12.52
CA GLU A 155 7.36 11.84 13.04
C GLU A 155 7.33 12.08 14.54
N VAL A 156 8.00 11.23 15.29
CA VAL A 156 8.16 11.38 16.73
C VAL A 156 9.64 11.53 17.03
N ILE A 157 10.01 12.60 17.72
CA ILE A 157 11.40 12.91 18.09
C ILE A 157 11.57 12.80 19.60
N LYS A 158 12.80 12.57 20.02
CA LYS A 158 13.22 12.65 21.41
C LYS A 158 13.80 14.04 21.68
N ASP A 159 13.25 14.75 22.66
CA ASP A 159 13.77 16.05 23.09
C ASP A 159 15.08 15.90 23.90
N ARG A 160 15.66 17.03 24.31
CA ARG A 160 16.90 17.06 25.10
C ARG A 160 16.77 16.36 26.46
N ASP A 161 15.56 16.32 27.01
CA ASP A 161 15.23 15.70 28.29
C ASP A 161 14.86 14.21 28.14
N GLY A 162 14.92 13.67 26.92
CA GLY A 162 14.62 12.29 26.63
C GLY A 162 13.13 11.98 26.44
N ARG A 163 12.26 13.00 26.38
CA ARG A 163 10.82 12.83 26.18
C ARG A 163 10.48 12.72 24.70
N TRP A 164 9.53 11.84 24.39
CA TRP A 164 9.04 11.68 23.03
C TRP A 164 7.95 12.72 22.72
N LEU A 165 8.09 13.39 21.59
CA LEU A 165 7.19 14.44 21.11
C LEU A 165 6.86 14.20 19.63
N VAL A 166 5.61 14.46 19.24
CA VAL A 166 5.20 14.38 17.83
C VAL A 166 5.69 15.64 17.13
N ASN A 167 6.66 15.52 16.24
CA ASN A 167 7.27 16.66 15.53
C ASN A 167 6.63 16.93 14.17
N TYR A 168 5.95 15.93 13.59
CA TYR A 168 5.29 16.06 12.30
C TYR A 168 4.01 15.22 12.27
N TRP A 169 2.97 15.74 11.62
CA TRP A 169 1.73 15.03 11.37
C TRP A 169 1.07 15.49 10.07
N MET A 170 0.82 14.56 9.14
CA MET A 170 0.12 14.87 7.90
C MET A 170 -0.74 13.70 7.42
N PRO A 171 -2.05 13.89 7.17
CA PRO A 171 -2.87 12.87 6.51
C PRO A 171 -2.33 12.53 5.12
N GLU A 172 -2.18 11.25 4.80
CA GLU A 172 -1.72 10.79 3.48
C GLU A 172 -2.88 10.26 2.62
N ARG A 173 -3.68 9.34 3.15
CA ARG A 173 -4.73 8.65 2.36
C ARG A 173 -5.96 8.32 3.19
N PHE A 174 -7.12 8.38 2.56
CA PHE A 174 -8.38 7.88 3.10
C PHE A 174 -8.74 6.52 2.48
N HIS A 175 -9.26 5.61 3.30
CA HIS A 175 -9.45 4.19 3.02
C HIS A 175 -10.91 3.81 3.14
N GLY A 176 -11.45 3.22 2.07
CA GLY A 176 -12.78 2.62 2.06
C GLY A 176 -13.93 3.62 2.14
N PRO A 177 -15.16 3.13 2.32
CA PRO A 177 -16.34 3.98 2.41
C PRO A 177 -16.38 4.76 3.73
N PRO A 178 -17.08 5.91 3.76
CA PRO A 178 -17.36 6.66 4.98
C PRO A 178 -17.90 5.80 6.12
N ALA A 179 -17.48 6.09 7.35
CA ALA A 179 -17.98 5.43 8.54
C ALA A 179 -19.43 5.81 8.81
N LEU A 180 -20.32 4.85 8.58
CA LEU A 180 -21.75 4.97 8.81
C LEU A 180 -22.08 4.79 10.31
N SER A 181 -23.16 5.43 10.75
CA SER A 181 -23.75 5.14 12.07
C SER A 181 -24.31 3.72 12.10
N ALA A 182 -24.51 3.14 13.29
CA ALA A 182 -25.11 1.81 13.42
C ALA A 182 -26.48 1.71 12.72
N LYS A 183 -27.28 2.78 12.75
CA LYS A 183 -28.58 2.87 12.06
C LYS A 183 -28.40 2.82 10.53
N GLN A 184 -27.49 3.62 9.99
CA GLN A 184 -27.17 3.65 8.57
C GLN A 184 -26.56 2.32 8.10
N LEU A 185 -25.71 1.69 8.92
CA LEU A 185 -25.14 0.37 8.63
C LEU A 185 -26.22 -0.71 8.58
N LYS A 186 -27.16 -0.72 9.53
CA LYS A 186 -28.32 -1.63 9.53
C LYS A 186 -29.19 -1.41 8.29
N ALA A 187 -29.46 -0.15 7.93
CA ALA A 187 -30.22 0.19 6.72
C ALA A 187 -29.50 -0.27 5.44
N ALA A 188 -28.22 0.05 5.29
CA ALA A 188 -27.40 -0.39 4.16
C ALA A 188 -27.35 -1.92 4.05
N THR A 189 -27.21 -2.62 5.19
CA THR A 189 -27.20 -4.09 5.23
C THR A 189 -28.57 -4.69 4.84
N LYS A 190 -29.68 -4.08 5.29
CA LYS A 190 -31.03 -4.49 4.90
C LYS A 190 -31.24 -4.30 3.39
N THR A 191 -30.83 -3.16 2.84
CA THR A 191 -30.88 -2.88 1.41
C THR A 191 -30.02 -3.84 0.60
N ALA A 192 -28.78 -4.10 1.01
CA ALA A 192 -27.89 -5.05 0.35
C ALA A 192 -28.44 -6.49 0.37
N ARG A 193 -29.03 -6.93 1.49
CA ARG A 193 -29.71 -8.24 1.58
C ARG A 193 -30.96 -8.31 0.69
N ALA A 194 -31.73 -7.23 0.59
CA ALA A 194 -32.90 -7.16 -0.29
C ALA A 194 -32.50 -7.21 -1.78
N PHE A 195 -31.43 -6.52 -2.17
CA PHE A 195 -30.85 -6.62 -3.52
C PHE A 195 -30.36 -8.04 -3.82
N LYS A 196 -29.66 -8.69 -2.86
CA LYS A 196 -29.20 -10.07 -3.03
C LYS A 196 -30.34 -11.09 -3.14
N LYS A 197 -31.47 -10.85 -2.44
CA LYS A 197 -32.66 -11.71 -2.48
C LYS A 197 -33.51 -11.51 -3.74
N LYS A 198 -33.41 -10.34 -4.38
CA LYS A 198 -34.12 -10.01 -5.64
C LYS A 198 -33.32 -10.30 -6.92
N SER A 199 -32.07 -10.73 -6.84
CA SER A 199 -31.34 -11.25 -8.03
C SER A 199 -31.78 -12.69 -8.31
N PRO A 200 -32.56 -12.95 -9.38
CA PRO A 200 -32.75 -14.32 -9.84
C PRO A 200 -31.43 -14.79 -10.45
N SER A 201 -30.99 -15.99 -10.10
CA SER A 201 -29.88 -16.64 -10.78
C SER A 201 -30.31 -17.04 -12.19
N THR A 202 -30.24 -16.13 -13.16
CA THR A 202 -30.40 -16.45 -14.58
C THR A 202 -29.48 -15.59 -15.44
N HIS A 203 -29.14 -16.16 -16.58
CA HIS A 203 -28.04 -15.80 -17.46
C HIS A 203 -27.91 -14.31 -17.86
N LYS A 204 -26.66 -13.93 -18.14
CA LYS A 204 -26.21 -12.79 -18.96
C LYS A 204 -27.30 -12.10 -19.79
N THR A 205 -27.76 -10.94 -19.35
CA THR A 205 -28.03 -9.78 -20.23
C THR A 205 -28.08 -8.51 -19.40
N ALA A 206 -27.35 -7.48 -19.82
CA ALA A 206 -27.24 -6.20 -19.13
C ALA A 206 -28.39 -5.25 -19.51
N ALA A 207 -28.88 -4.48 -18.54
CA ALA A 207 -29.67 -3.25 -18.72
C ALA A 207 -29.05 -2.14 -17.84
N PRO A 208 -29.23 -0.85 -18.18
CA PRO A 208 -28.17 0.17 -18.08
C PRO A 208 -27.99 0.77 -16.68
N PRO A 209 -26.77 1.23 -16.33
CA PRO A 209 -26.50 1.85 -15.04
C PRO A 209 -26.98 3.32 -14.98
N PRO A 210 -27.42 3.83 -13.81
CA PRO A 210 -27.61 5.26 -13.60
C PRO A 210 -26.26 6.00 -13.73
N ALA A 211 -26.31 7.20 -14.30
CA ALA A 211 -25.17 8.02 -14.69
C ALA A 211 -24.12 8.14 -13.58
N ALA A 212 -23.05 7.34 -13.69
CA ALA A 212 -21.86 7.46 -12.88
C ALA A 212 -20.91 8.44 -13.57
N LEU A 213 -20.49 9.47 -12.82
CA LEU A 213 -19.37 10.35 -13.15
C LEU A 213 -18.20 9.54 -13.70
N ASN A 214 -17.69 9.97 -14.85
CA ASN A 214 -16.67 9.33 -15.68
C ASN A 214 -15.48 8.79 -14.86
N GLN A 215 -15.57 7.53 -14.43
CA GLN A 215 -14.38 6.73 -14.17
C GLN A 215 -13.95 6.14 -15.51
N PRO A 216 -12.72 6.40 -15.98
CA PRO A 216 -12.22 5.78 -17.19
C PRO A 216 -12.20 4.27 -16.96
N ARG A 217 -13.13 3.57 -17.59
CA ARG A 217 -13.19 2.11 -17.56
C ARG A 217 -11.89 1.62 -18.18
N ALA A 218 -10.99 1.09 -17.34
CA ALA A 218 -9.77 0.44 -17.81
C ALA A 218 -10.15 -0.59 -18.88
N SER A 219 -9.78 -0.30 -20.12
CA SER A 219 -10.15 -1.13 -21.26
C SER A 219 -9.56 -2.52 -21.03
N ARG A 220 -10.33 -3.57 -21.35
CA ARG A 220 -9.86 -4.97 -21.30
C ARG A 220 -8.55 -5.20 -22.08
N ILE A 221 -8.21 -4.27 -22.96
CA ILE A 221 -6.96 -4.22 -23.74
C ILE A 221 -5.74 -4.04 -22.81
N TRP A 222 -5.87 -3.36 -21.67
CA TRP A 222 -4.78 -3.15 -20.72
C TRP A 222 -4.31 -4.46 -20.03
N LEU A 223 -5.17 -5.48 -19.94
CA LEU A 223 -4.79 -6.82 -19.45
C LEU A 223 -4.06 -7.67 -20.50
N LEU A 224 -4.22 -7.35 -21.79
CA LEU A 224 -3.52 -8.05 -22.87
C LEU A 224 -2.05 -7.65 -22.94
N LEU A 225 -1.69 -6.46 -22.45
CA LEU A 225 -0.33 -5.94 -22.48
C LEU A 225 0.66 -6.77 -21.63
N PRO A 226 0.43 -7.05 -20.33
CA PRO A 226 1.33 -7.90 -19.55
C PRO A 226 1.34 -9.35 -20.04
N VAL A 227 0.20 -9.86 -20.53
CA VAL A 227 0.11 -11.23 -21.10
C VAL A 227 0.89 -11.34 -22.41
N GLY A 228 0.83 -10.32 -23.27
CA GLY A 228 1.61 -10.23 -24.50
C GLY A 228 3.11 -10.19 -24.22
N ILE A 229 3.54 -9.37 -23.26
CA ILE A 229 4.96 -9.28 -22.84
C ILE A 229 5.45 -10.62 -22.27
N LEU A 230 4.68 -11.28 -21.40
CA LEU A 230 5.00 -12.62 -20.88
C LEU A 230 5.06 -13.68 -21.99
N SER A 231 4.18 -13.59 -22.99
CA SER A 231 4.18 -14.50 -24.14
C SER A 231 5.42 -14.32 -25.00
N LEU A 232 5.90 -13.08 -25.17
CA LEU A 232 7.09 -12.74 -25.94
C LEU A 232 8.36 -13.31 -25.29
N ILE A 233 8.45 -13.27 -23.96
CA ILE A 233 9.58 -13.83 -23.19
C ILE A 233 9.72 -15.34 -23.40
N ILE A 234 8.62 -16.06 -23.65
CA ILE A 234 8.63 -17.51 -23.90
C ILE A 234 8.83 -17.82 -25.39
N LEU A 235 8.19 -17.07 -26.29
CA LEU A 235 8.22 -17.34 -27.74
C LEU A 235 9.54 -16.92 -28.40
N ALA A 236 10.19 -15.84 -27.96
CA ALA A 236 11.45 -15.37 -28.54
C ALA A 236 12.60 -16.39 -28.42
N PRO A 237 12.91 -16.99 -27.26
CA PRO A 237 13.97 -18.00 -27.17
C PRO A 237 13.61 -19.28 -27.92
N LEU A 238 12.33 -19.66 -27.95
CA LEU A 238 11.86 -20.85 -28.68
C LEU A 238 12.02 -20.67 -30.20
N ALA A 239 11.69 -19.49 -30.73
CA ALA A 239 11.87 -19.15 -32.14
C ALA A 239 13.36 -19.15 -32.54
N LEU A 240 14.24 -18.59 -31.70
CA LEU A 240 15.68 -18.60 -31.95
C LEU A 240 16.27 -20.02 -31.96
N LEU A 241 15.79 -20.90 -31.08
CA LEU A 241 16.17 -22.32 -31.04
C LEU A 241 15.75 -23.06 -32.32
N ILE A 242 14.51 -22.85 -32.77
CA ILE A 242 13.98 -23.48 -33.99
C ILE A 242 14.72 -22.96 -35.23
N ILE A 243 14.98 -21.66 -35.32
CA ILE A 243 15.72 -21.06 -36.44
C ILE A 243 17.17 -21.56 -36.46
N GLY A 244 17.82 -21.70 -35.30
CA GLY A 244 19.16 -22.29 -35.18
C GLY A 244 19.21 -23.76 -35.63
N LEU A 245 18.20 -24.56 -35.27
CA LEU A 245 18.06 -25.96 -35.69
C LEU A 245 17.76 -26.11 -37.18
N LEU A 246 17.06 -25.15 -37.78
CA LEU A 246 16.78 -25.14 -39.22
C LEU A 246 17.99 -24.66 -40.05
N ARG A 247 18.83 -23.78 -39.51
CA ARG A 247 20.07 -23.31 -40.15
C ARG A 247 21.17 -24.39 -40.14
N THR A 248 21.38 -25.07 -39.01
CA THR A 248 22.33 -26.20 -38.91
C THR A 248 21.97 -27.37 -39.84
N ARG A 249 20.67 -27.60 -40.07
CA ARG A 249 20.19 -28.58 -41.07
C ARG A 249 20.43 -28.18 -42.53
N ARG A 250 20.64 -26.89 -42.82
CA ARG A 250 21.00 -26.42 -44.17
C ARG A 250 22.51 -26.51 -44.42
N GLU A 251 23.32 -26.26 -43.40
CA GLU A 251 24.79 -26.41 -43.46
C GLU A 251 25.21 -27.89 -43.65
N ALA A 252 24.53 -28.82 -42.97
CA ALA A 252 24.75 -30.26 -43.14
C ALA A 252 24.39 -30.81 -44.54
N ARG A 253 23.70 -30.04 -45.38
CA ARG A 253 23.40 -30.41 -46.77
C ARG A 253 24.43 -29.89 -47.77
N GLN A 254 25.26 -28.91 -47.39
CA GLN A 254 26.33 -28.38 -48.24
C GLN A 254 27.65 -29.16 -48.07
N SER A 255 27.85 -29.83 -46.92
CA SER A 255 29.05 -30.65 -46.65
C SER A 255 29.00 -32.08 -47.19
N LEU A 256 27.95 -32.45 -47.93
CA LEU A 256 27.78 -33.76 -48.59
C LEU A 256 27.81 -33.63 -50.12
N GLY A 257 28.23 -32.47 -50.63
CA GLY A 257 28.39 -32.16 -52.05
C GLY A 257 29.79 -31.63 -52.37
N THR A 258 30.81 -32.39 -51.99
CA THR A 258 32.16 -32.42 -52.60
C THR A 258 32.69 -33.83 -52.49
#